data_AF-A0A9P6KZL9-F1
#
_entry.id   AF-A0A9P6KZL9-F1
#
_cell.length_a   1.000
_cell.length_b   1.000
_cell.length_c   1.000
_cell.angle_alpha   90.00
_cell.angle_beta   90.00
_cell.angle_gamma   90.00
#
_symmetry.space_group_name_H-M   'P 1'
#
loop_
_entity.id
_entity.type
_entity.pdbx_description
1 polymer ?
#
loop_
_entity_poly.entity_id
_entity_poly.type
_entity_poly.pdbx_seq_one_letter_code
_entity_poly.pdbx_strand_id
1 'polypeptide(L)'
;DTFTPTGNQTQIDTFTPTGNQTQIDTFTQTGNQTQIDTFTQTGNQTQIDTFTQTGNQTINSKLVDEAINHFIPPDTTVLGNINIPLTKFYLENFIFKVEYLEIEKAIHHEKETQSNENKLKIKIETNKRLNQINNDPQRVATIADILKQYSRSPLFVEIFVCKFIEQCVVQISRRFDSHRQFAFLFKKLCTKELFCFYKVNMVKKAVQGDGLRGLYAGFFGVLVELDFADELWAFGAGLLNSEYSQSSFVVLEVYLIIASPYFFRQSPLVFSKMLRYIKKNVINEIKEPALRFRIQSLITSSS
;
A
#
# COMPACT_ATOMS: atom_id res chain seq x y z
N ASP A 1 -25.05 29.37 7.80
CA ASP A 1 -25.71 30.11 6.69
C ASP A 1 -25.76 29.28 5.41
N THR A 2 -26.50 29.71 4.39
CA THR A 2 -26.55 29.03 3.07
C THR A 2 -26.28 30.03 1.96
N PHE A 3 -25.19 29.79 1.22
CA PHE A 3 -24.79 30.59 0.07
C PHE A 3 -24.82 29.75 -1.21
N THR A 4 -25.24 30.37 -2.33
CA THR A 4 -25.32 29.69 -3.64
C THR A 4 -24.80 30.61 -4.75
N PRO A 5 -23.49 30.61 -5.03
CA PRO A 5 -22.93 31.37 -6.15
C PRO A 5 -23.13 30.63 -7.49
N THR A 6 -23.38 31.38 -8.57
CA THR A 6 -23.51 30.85 -9.95
C THR A 6 -22.55 31.56 -10.90
N GLY A 7 -21.67 30.80 -11.58
CA GLY A 7 -20.69 31.29 -12.57
C GLY A 7 -19.22 30.98 -12.22
N ASN A 8 -18.28 31.21 -13.15
CA ASN A 8 -16.84 31.01 -12.89
C ASN A 8 -16.29 32.16 -12.06
N GLN A 9 -16.16 31.98 -10.74
CA GLN A 9 -15.59 32.96 -9.83
C GLN A 9 -14.65 32.28 -8.82
N THR A 10 -13.64 33.02 -8.38
CA THR A 10 -12.81 32.68 -7.21
C THR A 10 -13.36 33.46 -6.03
N GLN A 11 -13.86 32.76 -5.01
CA GLN A 11 -14.38 33.37 -3.79
C GLN A 11 -13.45 33.02 -2.62
N ILE A 12 -13.11 34.01 -1.80
CA ILE A 12 -12.28 33.87 -0.61
C ILE A 12 -13.09 34.42 0.55
N ASP A 13 -13.55 33.54 1.44
CA ASP A 13 -14.27 33.95 2.64
C ASP A 13 -13.38 33.71 3.88
N THR A 14 -13.42 34.67 4.80
CA THR A 14 -12.68 34.62 6.07
C THR A 14 -13.66 34.77 7.21
N PHE A 15 -13.71 33.77 8.08
CA PHE A 15 -14.58 33.76 9.25
C PHE A 15 -13.75 33.77 10.54
N THR A 16 -14.19 34.58 11.50
CA THR A 16 -13.56 34.67 12.84
C THR A 16 -14.63 34.58 13.92
N PRO A 17 -15.03 33.37 14.34
CA PRO A 17 -15.96 33.22 15.45
C PRO A 17 -15.24 33.47 16.78
N THR A 18 -15.90 34.19 17.70
CA THR A 18 -15.43 34.41 19.08
C THR A 18 -16.46 33.86 20.07
N GLY A 19 -16.06 32.91 20.93
CA GLY A 19 -16.90 32.29 21.97
C GLY A 19 -17.14 30.79 21.78
N ASN A 20 -17.86 30.13 22.70
CA ASN A 20 -18.22 28.70 22.59
C ASN A 20 -19.54 28.56 21.82
N GLN A 21 -19.46 28.21 20.54
CA GLN A 21 -20.64 27.92 19.71
C GLN A 21 -20.42 26.68 18.85
N THR A 22 -21.51 26.00 18.50
CA THR A 22 -21.54 24.96 17.46
C THR A 22 -22.06 25.60 16.19
N GLN A 23 -21.23 25.71 15.16
CA GLN A 23 -21.65 26.19 13.83
C GLN A 23 -21.77 24.99 12.87
N ILE A 24 -22.85 24.98 12.09
CA ILE A 24 -23.08 24.04 10.99
C ILE A 24 -23.32 24.89 9.75
N ASP A 25 -22.40 24.80 8.79
CA ASP A 25 -22.53 25.47 7.51
C ASP A 25 -22.75 24.45 6.39
N THR A 26 -23.63 24.81 5.46
CA THR A 26 -24.01 23.96 4.33
C THR A 26 -23.76 24.72 3.04
N PHE A 27 -22.82 24.23 2.24
CA PHE A 27 -22.43 24.83 0.97
C PHE A 27 -22.88 23.94 -0.19
N THR A 28 -23.57 24.55 -1.15
CA THR A 28 -24.01 23.90 -2.40
C THR A 28 -23.38 24.64 -3.58
N GLN A 29 -22.46 23.99 -4.29
CA GLN A 29 -21.82 24.55 -5.48
C GLN A 29 -22.41 23.97 -6.77
N THR A 30 -22.62 24.86 -7.75
CA THR A 30 -22.98 24.52 -9.14
C THR A 30 -22.02 25.21 -10.11
N GLY A 31 -21.02 24.50 -10.63
CA GLY A 31 -20.04 25.01 -11.62
C GLY A 31 -18.58 24.68 -11.31
N ASN A 32 -17.65 25.14 -12.17
CA ASN A 32 -16.20 25.02 -11.98
C ASN A 32 -15.68 26.22 -11.16
N GLN A 33 -15.60 26.08 -9.84
CA GLN A 33 -15.07 27.12 -8.96
C GLN A 33 -13.89 26.61 -8.12
N THR A 34 -12.97 27.51 -7.78
CA THR A 34 -11.90 27.27 -6.82
C THR A 34 -12.17 28.17 -5.62
N GLN A 35 -12.38 27.57 -4.45
CA GLN A 35 -12.61 28.28 -3.19
C GLN A 35 -11.42 28.05 -2.25
N ILE A 36 -11.00 29.12 -1.57
CA ILE A 36 -9.94 29.09 -0.55
C ILE A 36 -10.53 29.73 0.70
N ASP A 37 -10.81 28.91 1.72
CA ASP A 37 -11.33 29.40 2.99
C ASP A 37 -10.23 29.44 4.05
N THR A 38 -10.18 30.54 4.80
CA THR A 38 -9.23 30.73 5.89
C THR A 38 -9.99 30.93 7.20
N PHE A 39 -9.85 29.99 8.13
CA PHE A 39 -10.48 30.07 9.45
C PHE A 39 -9.44 30.38 10.51
N THR A 40 -9.73 31.35 11.37
CA THR A 40 -8.92 31.64 12.56
C THR A 40 -9.77 31.37 13.80
N GLN A 41 -9.44 30.32 14.56
CA GLN A 41 -10.18 29.97 15.79
C GLN A 41 -9.53 30.59 17.04
N THR A 42 -10.37 31.12 17.93
CA THR A 42 -10.03 31.44 19.33
C THR A 42 -11.07 30.82 20.27
N GLY A 43 -10.87 29.55 20.67
CA GLY A 43 -11.73 28.84 21.63
C GLY A 43 -11.87 27.33 21.37
N ASN A 44 -12.56 26.60 22.26
CA ASN A 44 -12.87 25.18 22.10
C ASN A 44 -14.21 25.01 21.36
N GLN A 45 -14.18 24.64 20.08
CA GLN A 45 -15.39 24.36 19.30
C GLN A 45 -15.32 23.04 18.53
N THR A 46 -16.49 22.46 18.28
CA THR A 46 -16.71 21.29 17.42
C THR A 46 -17.41 21.76 16.15
N GLN A 47 -16.77 21.61 14.98
CA GLN A 47 -17.34 21.95 13.67
C GLN A 47 -17.74 20.69 12.91
N ILE A 48 -18.85 20.77 12.17
CA ILE A 48 -19.36 19.71 11.30
C ILE A 48 -19.65 20.35 9.93
N ASP A 49 -18.82 20.04 8.95
CA ASP A 49 -18.99 20.54 7.57
C ASP A 49 -19.72 19.52 6.71
N THR A 50 -20.70 19.99 5.93
CA THR A 50 -21.42 19.17 4.95
C THR A 50 -21.28 19.77 3.55
N PHE A 51 -20.49 19.11 2.70
CA PHE A 51 -20.30 19.53 1.30
C PHE A 51 -21.15 18.69 0.36
N THR A 52 -21.97 19.35 -0.47
CA THR A 52 -22.72 18.69 -1.55
C THR A 52 -22.32 19.31 -2.89
N GLN A 53 -21.55 18.58 -3.69
CA GLN A 53 -21.15 19.00 -5.04
C GLN A 53 -22.12 18.40 -6.07
N THR A 54 -22.79 19.26 -6.85
CA THR A 54 -23.62 18.83 -7.99
C THR A 54 -23.15 19.56 -9.24
N GLY A 55 -22.24 18.92 -9.97
CA GLY A 55 -21.69 19.42 -11.24
C GLY A 55 -20.59 18.52 -11.75
N ASN A 56 -20.56 18.29 -13.07
CA ASN A 56 -19.56 17.45 -13.72
C ASN A 56 -18.16 17.97 -13.41
N GLN A 57 -17.38 17.19 -12.67
CA GLN A 57 -15.94 17.37 -12.63
C GLN A 57 -15.39 17.10 -14.03
N THR A 58 -15.29 18.15 -14.83
CA THR A 58 -14.19 18.19 -15.79
C THR A 58 -12.95 18.49 -14.95
N ILE A 59 -12.44 17.46 -14.27
CA ILE A 59 -10.97 17.32 -14.18
C ILE A 59 -10.53 17.56 -15.62
N ASN A 60 -9.56 18.44 -15.86
CA ASN A 60 -9.00 18.65 -17.18
C ASN A 60 -8.43 17.29 -17.63
N SER A 61 -9.32 16.45 -18.15
CA SER A 61 -9.07 15.07 -18.48
C SER A 61 -8.11 15.12 -19.64
N LYS A 62 -8.14 16.15 -20.50
CA LYS A 62 -7.07 16.38 -21.46
C LYS A 62 -5.66 16.49 -20.87
N LEU A 63 -5.42 17.10 -19.70
CA LEU A 63 -4.06 17.19 -19.14
C LEU A 63 -3.65 15.97 -18.33
N VAL A 64 -4.60 15.33 -17.63
CA VAL A 64 -4.35 14.07 -16.92
C VAL A 64 -4.30 12.90 -17.91
N ASP A 65 -5.20 12.86 -18.88
CA ASP A 65 -5.21 11.95 -20.02
C ASP A 65 -4.11 12.27 -21.04
N GLU A 66 -3.59 13.49 -21.21
CA GLU A 66 -2.35 13.72 -21.99
C GLU A 66 -1.12 13.30 -21.17
N ALA A 67 -1.06 13.57 -19.87
CA ALA A 67 0.03 13.06 -19.03
C ALA A 67 0.00 11.53 -18.87
N ILE A 68 -1.18 10.90 -18.98
CA ILE A 68 -1.34 9.43 -18.92
C ILE A 68 -1.24 8.80 -20.32
N ASN A 69 -1.83 9.37 -21.38
CA ASN A 69 -1.82 8.79 -22.74
C ASN A 69 -0.59 9.21 -23.58
N HIS A 70 0.18 10.22 -23.18
CA HIS A 70 1.46 10.54 -23.82
C HIS A 70 2.64 9.78 -23.17
N PHE A 71 2.42 9.15 -22.01
CA PHE A 71 3.43 8.38 -21.28
C PHE A 71 3.08 6.89 -21.10
N ILE A 72 1.82 6.49 -21.34
CA ILE A 72 1.44 5.10 -21.57
C ILE A 72 1.24 4.97 -23.08
N PRO A 73 2.08 4.20 -23.81
CA PRO A 73 1.82 3.90 -25.20
C PRO A 73 0.40 3.32 -25.34
N PRO A 74 -0.30 3.52 -26.48
CA PRO A 74 -1.62 2.93 -26.72
C PRO A 74 -1.62 1.39 -26.64
N ASP A 75 -0.44 0.78 -26.53
CA ASP A 75 -0.28 -0.61 -26.14
C ASP A 75 -0.23 -0.76 -24.62
N THR A 76 -1.24 -1.46 -24.12
CA THR A 76 -1.46 -2.04 -22.77
C THR A 76 -0.31 -2.92 -22.21
N THR A 77 0.95 -2.69 -22.60
CA THR A 77 2.11 -3.54 -22.30
C THR A 77 2.95 -3.08 -21.10
N VAL A 78 2.67 -1.90 -20.51
CA VAL A 78 3.40 -1.39 -19.32
C VAL A 78 2.82 -1.91 -17.99
N LEU A 79 1.60 -2.46 -18.00
CA LEU A 79 1.13 -3.31 -16.90
C LEU A 79 1.79 -4.69 -17.05
N GLY A 80 3.13 -4.74 -16.89
CA GLY A 80 3.88 -5.98 -16.95
C GLY A 80 3.27 -7.05 -16.04
N ASN A 81 3.44 -8.32 -16.40
CA ASN A 81 2.83 -9.47 -15.71
C ASN A 81 2.85 -9.32 -14.17
N ILE A 82 1.71 -8.95 -13.59
CA ILE A 82 1.50 -8.98 -12.15
C ILE A 82 1.28 -10.43 -11.71
N ASN A 83 1.74 -10.78 -10.51
CA ASN A 83 1.78 -12.16 -10.05
C ASN A 83 0.43 -12.71 -9.57
N ILE A 84 -0.55 -11.84 -9.30
CA ILE A 84 -1.94 -12.18 -9.01
C ILE A 84 -2.89 -11.14 -9.63
N PRO A 85 -4.12 -11.53 -10.00
CA PRO A 85 -5.17 -10.58 -10.34
C PRO A 85 -5.48 -9.65 -9.17
N LEU A 86 -5.56 -8.35 -9.45
CA LEU A 86 -5.98 -7.30 -8.52
C LEU A 86 -6.81 -6.27 -9.29
N THR A 87 -7.76 -5.61 -8.62
CA THR A 87 -8.52 -4.52 -9.27
C THR A 87 -7.62 -3.39 -9.76
N LYS A 88 -8.04 -2.78 -10.88
CA LYS A 88 -7.44 -1.55 -11.42
C LYS A 88 -7.32 -0.45 -10.36
N PHE A 89 -8.38 -0.25 -9.57
CA PHE A 89 -8.40 0.72 -8.47
C PHE A 89 -7.22 0.53 -7.52
N TYR A 90 -6.97 -0.69 -7.03
CA TYR A 90 -5.85 -0.93 -6.11
C TYR A 90 -4.50 -0.64 -6.77
N LEU A 91 -4.31 -1.10 -8.01
CA LEU A 91 -3.06 -0.93 -8.74
C LEU A 91 -2.70 0.54 -8.96
N GLU A 92 -3.65 1.36 -9.40
CA GLU A 92 -3.43 2.80 -9.67
C GLU A 92 -3.29 3.62 -8.38
N ASN A 93 -4.04 3.26 -7.34
CA ASN A 93 -4.07 4.05 -6.11
C ASN A 93 -2.98 3.68 -5.10
N PHE A 94 -2.43 2.46 -5.16
CA PHE A 94 -1.48 2.00 -4.15
C PHE A 94 -0.16 1.50 -4.71
N ILE A 95 -0.11 1.01 -5.95
CA ILE A 95 1.08 0.34 -6.49
C ILE A 95 1.83 1.22 -7.49
N PHE A 96 1.20 1.54 -8.62
CA PHE A 96 1.85 2.24 -9.73
C PHE A 96 1.74 3.75 -9.55
N LYS A 97 2.72 4.31 -8.85
CA LYS A 97 2.86 5.74 -8.59
C LYS A 97 3.95 6.35 -9.47
N VAL A 98 3.78 7.60 -9.86
CA VAL A 98 4.75 8.33 -10.72
C VAL A 98 6.13 8.37 -10.07
N GLU A 99 6.19 8.43 -8.73
CA GLU A 99 7.43 8.40 -7.96
C GLU A 99 8.30 7.18 -8.25
N TYR A 100 7.72 6.04 -8.66
CA TYR A 100 8.49 4.85 -9.01
C TYR A 100 9.50 5.10 -10.15
N LEU A 101 9.10 5.86 -11.17
CA LEU A 101 9.96 6.16 -12.32
C LEU A 101 11.15 7.03 -11.93
N GLU A 102 10.93 8.00 -11.05
CA GLU A 102 12.01 8.87 -10.56
C GLU A 102 13.00 8.08 -9.70
N ILE A 103 12.52 7.10 -8.93
CA ILE A 103 13.37 6.18 -8.17
C ILE A 103 14.20 5.30 -9.12
N GLU A 104 13.60 4.74 -10.17
CA GLU A 104 14.33 3.95 -11.18
C GLU A 104 15.42 4.75 -11.88
N LYS A 105 15.13 6.01 -12.27
CA LYS A 105 16.12 6.90 -12.87
C LYS A 105 17.27 7.19 -11.91
N ALA A 106 16.98 7.46 -10.64
CA ALA A 106 18.00 7.69 -9.61
C ALA A 106 18.89 6.45 -9.41
N ILE A 107 18.29 5.25 -9.37
CA ILE A 107 19.03 3.97 -9.30
C ILE A 107 19.94 3.80 -10.51
N HIS A 108 19.43 4.03 -11.72
CA HIS A 108 20.20 3.88 -12.95
C HIS A 108 21.39 4.85 -12.98
N HIS A 109 21.16 6.11 -12.63
CA HIS A 109 22.20 7.11 -12.59
C HIS A 109 23.31 6.77 -11.57
N GLU A 110 22.95 6.29 -10.37
CA GLU A 110 23.95 5.85 -9.38
C GLU A 110 24.69 4.59 -9.84
N LYS A 111 24.02 3.66 -10.55
CA LYS A 111 24.68 2.49 -11.14
C LYS A 111 25.73 2.87 -12.17
N GLU A 112 25.57 3.96 -12.90
CA GLU A 112 26.56 4.39 -13.90
C GLU A 112 27.72 5.15 -13.26
N THR A 113 27.43 5.98 -12.26
CA THR A 113 28.40 6.91 -11.65
C THR A 113 29.20 6.30 -10.50
N GLN A 114 28.66 5.33 -9.77
CA GLN A 114 29.31 4.75 -8.59
C GLN A 114 30.42 3.76 -8.96
N SER A 115 31.48 3.69 -8.14
CA SER A 115 32.55 2.69 -8.30
C SER A 115 32.02 1.26 -8.11
N ASN A 116 32.56 0.30 -8.88
CA ASN A 116 32.18 -1.11 -8.76
C ASN A 116 32.45 -1.69 -7.37
N GLU A 117 33.47 -1.21 -6.68
CA GLU A 117 33.81 -1.62 -5.32
C GLU A 117 32.69 -1.25 -4.33
N ASN A 118 32.17 -0.02 -4.39
CA ASN A 118 31.07 0.42 -3.54
C ASN A 118 29.78 -0.36 -3.82
N LYS A 119 29.45 -0.61 -5.10
CA LYS A 119 28.30 -1.44 -5.49
C LYS A 119 28.40 -2.83 -4.88
N LEU A 120 29.58 -3.45 -4.96
CA LEU A 120 29.83 -4.78 -4.42
C LEU A 120 29.75 -4.80 -2.89
N LYS A 121 30.31 -3.78 -2.22
CA LYS A 121 30.25 -3.63 -0.77
C LYS A 121 28.81 -3.57 -0.27
N ILE A 122 27.96 -2.72 -0.85
CA ILE A 122 26.54 -2.58 -0.46
C ILE A 122 25.83 -3.92 -0.68
N LYS A 123 26.06 -4.58 -1.82
CA LYS A 123 25.44 -5.87 -2.16
C LYS A 123 25.81 -6.98 -1.19
N ILE A 124 27.10 -7.14 -0.90
CA ILE A 124 27.61 -8.17 0.02
C ILE A 124 27.07 -7.92 1.43
N GLU A 125 27.18 -6.69 1.93
CA GLU A 125 26.76 -6.36 3.29
C GLU A 125 25.24 -6.56 3.45
N THR A 126 24.44 -6.06 2.51
CA THR A 126 22.97 -6.24 2.52
C THR A 126 22.59 -7.71 2.52
N ASN A 127 23.17 -8.51 1.62
CA ASN A 127 22.89 -9.94 1.55
C ASN A 127 23.29 -10.66 2.85
N LYS A 128 24.48 -10.37 3.38
CA LYS A 128 24.98 -10.95 4.63
C LYS A 128 24.04 -10.65 5.79
N ARG A 129 23.60 -9.39 5.95
CA ARG A 129 22.73 -8.98 7.06
C ARG A 129 21.33 -9.56 6.96
N LEU A 130 20.75 -9.62 5.78
CA LEU A 130 19.43 -10.26 5.59
C LEU A 130 19.46 -11.76 5.91
N ASN A 131 20.58 -12.46 5.66
CA ASN A 131 20.74 -13.87 6.04
C ASN A 131 20.94 -14.08 7.56
N GLN A 132 21.18 -13.02 8.34
CA GLN A 132 21.39 -13.08 9.79
C GLN A 132 20.11 -12.81 10.60
N ILE A 133 19.00 -12.47 9.94
CA ILE A 133 17.72 -12.21 10.59
C ILE A 133 17.27 -13.49 11.31
N ASN A 134 16.94 -13.32 12.59
CA ASN A 134 16.43 -14.37 13.45
C ASN A 134 15.39 -13.75 14.40
N ASN A 135 14.91 -14.53 15.38
CA ASN A 135 13.83 -14.13 16.26
C ASN A 135 14.21 -13.10 17.35
N ASP A 136 15.47 -12.69 17.45
CA ASP A 136 15.97 -11.73 18.46
C ASP A 136 15.77 -10.27 17.98
N PRO A 137 14.85 -9.49 18.58
CA PRO A 137 14.56 -8.13 18.14
C PRO A 137 15.75 -7.18 18.25
N GLN A 138 16.63 -7.36 19.25
CA GLN A 138 17.84 -6.56 19.40
C GLN A 138 18.80 -6.81 18.25
N ARG A 139 19.00 -8.08 17.86
CA ARG A 139 19.85 -8.40 16.70
C ARG A 139 19.29 -7.82 15.40
N VAL A 140 17.97 -7.88 15.22
CA VAL A 140 17.32 -7.29 14.04
C VAL A 140 17.49 -5.76 14.03
N ALA A 141 17.38 -5.10 15.18
CA ALA A 141 17.65 -3.67 15.30
C ALA A 141 19.10 -3.32 14.97
N THR A 142 20.09 -4.07 15.48
CA THR A 142 21.50 -3.89 15.13
C THR A 142 21.75 -4.07 13.64
N ILE A 143 21.12 -5.06 13.01
CA ILE A 143 21.15 -5.23 11.55
C ILE A 143 20.61 -3.99 10.84
N ALA A 144 19.47 -3.46 11.29
CA ALA A 144 18.89 -2.25 10.73
C ALA A 144 19.84 -1.05 10.83
N ASP A 145 20.46 -0.83 11.99
CA ASP A 145 21.40 0.28 12.21
C ASP A 145 22.62 0.17 11.29
N ILE A 146 23.16 -1.05 11.10
CA ILE A 146 24.25 -1.30 10.14
C ILE A 146 23.82 -0.97 8.71
N LEU A 147 22.62 -1.35 8.29
CA LEU A 147 22.14 -1.09 6.93
C LEU A 147 21.72 0.36 6.71
N LYS A 148 21.33 1.07 7.77
CA LYS A 148 20.86 2.46 7.71
C LYS A 148 21.93 3.42 7.20
N GLN A 149 23.22 3.09 7.34
CA GLN A 149 24.31 3.87 6.75
C GLN A 149 24.21 4.00 5.22
N TYR A 150 23.53 3.06 4.55
CA TYR A 150 23.32 3.05 3.10
C TYR A 150 21.97 3.67 2.68
N SER A 151 21.13 4.10 3.62
CA SER A 151 19.75 4.55 3.34
C SER A 151 19.63 5.72 2.36
N ARG A 152 20.69 6.50 2.17
CA ARG A 152 20.73 7.62 1.21
C ARG A 152 21.08 7.20 -0.23
N SER A 153 21.45 5.94 -0.45
CA SER A 153 21.83 5.42 -1.76
C SER A 153 20.59 4.85 -2.47
N PRO A 154 20.14 5.43 -3.60
CA PRO A 154 19.18 4.77 -4.49
C PRO A 154 19.54 3.31 -4.82
N LEU A 155 20.82 3.02 -5.05
CA LEU A 155 21.29 1.66 -5.31
C LEU A 155 21.03 0.72 -4.12
N PHE A 156 21.16 1.21 -2.88
CA PHE A 156 20.77 0.44 -1.71
C PHE A 156 19.28 0.11 -1.70
N VAL A 157 18.39 1.04 -2.13
CA VAL A 157 16.95 0.77 -2.25
C VAL A 157 16.70 -0.43 -3.15
N GLU A 158 17.30 -0.47 -4.33
CA GLU A 158 17.14 -1.60 -5.26
C GLU A 158 17.68 -2.90 -4.67
N ILE A 159 18.92 -2.87 -4.18
CA ILE A 159 19.60 -4.06 -3.66
C ILE A 159 18.83 -4.63 -2.46
N PHE A 160 18.44 -3.76 -1.53
CA PHE A 160 17.67 -4.15 -0.35
C PHE A 160 16.33 -4.74 -0.74
N VAL A 161 15.54 -4.07 -1.59
CA VAL A 161 14.22 -4.56 -2.01
C VAL A 161 14.32 -5.90 -2.72
N CYS A 162 15.23 -6.04 -3.69
CA CYS A 162 15.43 -7.29 -4.41
C CYS A 162 15.80 -8.43 -3.45
N LYS A 163 16.76 -8.19 -2.54
CA LYS A 163 17.19 -9.20 -1.58
C LYS A 163 16.14 -9.50 -0.53
N PHE A 164 15.38 -8.50 -0.08
CA PHE A 164 14.28 -8.66 0.86
C PHE A 164 13.19 -9.55 0.25
N ILE A 165 12.79 -9.29 -1.00
CA ILE A 165 11.84 -10.13 -1.75
C ILE A 165 12.37 -11.57 -1.89
N GLU A 166 13.65 -11.77 -2.21
CA GLU A 166 14.25 -13.10 -2.26
C GLU A 166 14.13 -13.82 -0.90
N GLN A 167 14.40 -13.13 0.22
CA GLN A 167 14.25 -13.74 1.54
C GLN A 167 12.79 -14.03 1.90
N CYS A 168 11.84 -13.22 1.44
CA CYS A 168 10.43 -13.54 1.58
C CYS A 168 10.08 -14.85 0.88
N VAL A 169 10.56 -15.02 -0.35
CA VAL A 169 10.31 -16.22 -1.16
C VAL A 169 11.02 -17.46 -0.60
N VAL A 170 12.19 -17.31 0.02
CA VAL A 170 12.99 -18.45 0.50
C VAL A 170 12.79 -18.73 2.00
N GLN A 171 13.08 -17.75 2.86
CA GLN A 171 13.08 -17.95 4.31
C GLN A 171 11.68 -17.90 4.89
N ILE A 172 10.89 -16.88 4.52
CA ILE A 172 9.52 -16.73 5.07
C ILE A 172 8.65 -17.90 4.60
N SER A 173 8.76 -18.34 3.35
CA SER A 173 8.02 -19.52 2.86
C SER A 173 8.30 -20.79 3.67
N ARG A 174 9.54 -20.99 4.12
CA ARG A 174 9.95 -22.15 4.95
C ARG A 174 9.58 -22.00 6.41
N ARG A 175 9.66 -20.77 6.94
CA ARG A 175 9.35 -20.43 8.32
C ARG A 175 8.41 -19.24 8.33
N PHE A 176 7.13 -19.51 8.16
CA PHE A 176 6.10 -18.50 7.95
C PHE A 176 6.13 -17.38 9.00
N ASP A 177 6.30 -17.71 10.28
CA ASP A 177 6.35 -16.73 11.39
C ASP A 177 7.50 -15.72 11.29
N SER A 178 8.54 -16.02 10.50
CA SER A 178 9.68 -15.11 10.32
C SER A 178 9.29 -13.79 9.65
N HIS A 179 8.11 -13.70 9.01
CA HIS A 179 7.59 -12.47 8.42
C HIS A 179 7.61 -11.28 9.40
N ARG A 180 7.42 -11.52 10.70
CA ARG A 180 7.42 -10.46 11.72
C ARG A 180 8.79 -9.80 11.86
N GLN A 181 9.87 -10.58 11.87
CA GLN A 181 11.21 -10.04 12.02
C GLN A 181 11.69 -9.33 10.76
N PHE A 182 11.32 -9.85 9.59
CA PHE A 182 11.54 -9.17 8.31
C PHE A 182 10.76 -7.85 8.24
N ALA A 183 9.48 -7.84 8.64
CA ALA A 183 8.66 -6.64 8.69
C ALA A 183 9.23 -5.59 9.67
N PHE A 184 9.68 -6.02 10.85
CA PHE A 184 10.31 -5.14 11.83
C PHE A 184 11.61 -4.51 11.29
N LEU A 185 12.46 -5.29 10.62
CA LEU A 185 13.64 -4.76 9.92
C LEU A 185 13.22 -3.72 8.87
N PHE A 186 12.25 -4.07 8.04
CA PHE A 186 11.77 -3.19 6.96
C PHE A 186 11.30 -1.85 7.52
N LYS A 187 10.49 -1.87 8.60
CA LYS A 187 10.03 -0.65 9.29
C LYS A 187 11.17 0.24 9.75
N LYS A 188 12.26 -0.34 10.27
CA LYS A 188 13.43 0.43 10.74
C LYS A 188 14.19 1.11 9.60
N LEU A 189 14.11 0.56 8.38
CA LEU A 189 14.78 1.07 7.18
C LEU A 189 13.85 1.84 6.24
N CYS A 190 12.54 1.86 6.53
CA CYS A 190 11.51 2.33 5.61
C CYS A 190 11.69 3.81 5.27
N THR A 191 11.77 4.10 3.97
CA THR A 191 11.61 5.43 3.39
C THR A 191 10.48 5.39 2.37
N LYS A 192 9.99 6.56 1.94
CA LYS A 192 8.94 6.65 0.91
C LYS A 192 9.39 5.94 -0.37
N GLU A 193 10.62 6.17 -0.79
CA GLU A 193 11.24 5.61 -1.99
C GLU A 193 11.37 4.10 -1.87
N LEU A 194 11.90 3.62 -0.73
CA LEU A 194 12.09 2.20 -0.49
C LEU A 194 10.77 1.44 -0.52
N PHE A 195 9.74 1.98 0.13
CA PHE A 195 8.43 1.33 0.14
C PHE A 195 7.73 1.39 -1.21
N CYS A 196 7.81 2.52 -1.93
CA CYS A 196 7.28 2.64 -3.30
C CYS A 196 7.93 1.62 -4.24
N PHE A 197 9.26 1.52 -4.23
CA PHE A 197 10.01 0.57 -5.06
C PHE A 197 9.70 -0.89 -4.67
N TYR A 198 9.55 -1.17 -3.36
CA TYR A 198 9.16 -2.48 -2.86
C TYR A 198 7.81 -2.94 -3.40
N LYS A 199 6.78 -2.09 -3.35
CA LYS A 199 5.42 -2.45 -3.78
C LYS A 199 5.35 -2.89 -5.24
N VAL A 200 5.97 -2.11 -6.13
CA VAL A 200 5.98 -2.42 -7.57
C VAL A 200 6.75 -3.72 -7.84
N ASN A 201 7.93 -3.89 -7.24
CA ASN A 201 8.73 -5.09 -7.45
C ASN A 201 8.08 -6.33 -6.83
N MET A 202 7.36 -6.19 -5.72
CA MET A 202 6.63 -7.29 -5.07
C MET A 202 5.51 -7.81 -5.98
N VAL A 203 4.66 -6.95 -6.54
CA VAL A 203 3.56 -7.40 -7.41
C VAL A 203 4.04 -7.94 -8.76
N LYS A 204 5.19 -7.48 -9.26
CA LYS A 204 5.79 -7.96 -10.51
C LYS A 204 6.63 -9.23 -10.34
N LYS A 205 6.87 -9.67 -9.10
CA LYS A 205 7.73 -10.82 -8.82
C LYS A 205 7.03 -12.12 -9.22
N ALA A 206 7.47 -12.72 -10.33
CA ALA A 206 6.96 -14.00 -10.82
C ALA A 206 7.34 -15.16 -9.88
N VAL A 207 6.38 -15.62 -9.08
CA VAL A 207 6.53 -16.72 -8.10
C VAL A 207 5.20 -17.48 -7.99
N GLN A 208 5.26 -18.77 -7.69
CA GLN A 208 4.08 -19.62 -7.46
C GLN A 208 4.27 -20.49 -6.21
N GLY A 209 3.20 -21.15 -5.77
CA GLY A 209 3.23 -22.09 -4.64
C GLY A 209 3.71 -21.46 -3.33
N ASP A 210 4.53 -22.18 -2.58
CA ASP A 210 5.02 -21.73 -1.26
C ASP A 210 5.80 -20.42 -1.33
N GLY A 211 6.51 -20.16 -2.42
CA GLY A 211 7.22 -18.90 -2.62
C GLY A 211 6.28 -17.70 -2.63
N LEU A 212 5.08 -17.85 -3.19
CA LEU A 212 4.06 -16.80 -3.25
C LEU A 212 3.51 -16.56 -1.84
N ARG A 213 3.35 -17.64 -1.06
CA ARG A 213 2.92 -17.60 0.33
C ARG A 213 3.89 -16.76 1.17
N GLY A 214 5.20 -17.00 1.04
CA GLY A 214 6.22 -16.22 1.75
C GLY A 214 6.35 -14.78 1.26
N LEU A 215 6.23 -14.54 -0.06
CA LEU A 215 6.24 -13.21 -0.65
C LEU A 215 5.16 -12.30 -0.04
N TYR A 216 3.91 -12.76 -0.04
CA TYR A 216 2.78 -12.00 0.51
C TYR A 216 2.78 -11.97 2.03
N ALA A 217 3.36 -12.97 2.70
CA ALA A 217 3.54 -12.92 4.15
C ALA A 217 4.49 -11.78 4.56
N GLY A 218 5.60 -11.61 3.82
CA GLY A 218 6.48 -10.46 3.96
C GLY A 218 5.75 -9.14 3.72
N PHE A 219 4.97 -9.05 2.63
CA PHE A 219 4.25 -7.83 2.28
C PHE A 219 3.21 -7.41 3.33
N PHE A 220 2.30 -8.31 3.71
CA PHE A 220 1.29 -7.99 4.74
C PHE A 220 1.93 -7.77 6.11
N GLY A 221 3.01 -8.50 6.42
CA GLY A 221 3.81 -8.23 7.60
C GLY A 221 4.30 -6.78 7.64
N VAL A 222 4.87 -6.29 6.53
CA VAL A 222 5.32 -4.89 6.39
C VAL A 222 4.14 -3.92 6.57
N LEU A 223 3.01 -4.14 5.91
CA LEU A 223 1.83 -3.27 6.05
C LEU A 223 1.33 -3.19 7.49
N VAL A 224 1.24 -4.33 8.17
CA VAL A 224 0.81 -4.42 9.58
C VAL A 224 1.81 -3.71 10.50
N GLU A 225 3.10 -3.92 10.30
CA GLU A 225 4.15 -3.35 11.15
C GLU A 225 4.26 -1.82 10.96
N LEU A 226 3.96 -1.32 9.76
CA LEU A 226 3.87 0.11 9.42
C LEU A 226 2.51 0.76 9.76
N ASP A 227 1.54 0.01 10.25
CA ASP A 227 0.18 0.48 10.57
C ASP A 227 -0.60 1.02 9.34
N PHE A 228 -0.36 0.44 8.15
CA PHE A 228 -1.01 0.85 6.90
C PHE A 228 -2.37 0.14 6.71
N ALA A 229 -3.31 0.45 7.59
CA ALA A 229 -4.65 -0.15 7.60
C ALA A 229 -5.41 0.01 6.28
N ASP A 230 -5.39 1.22 5.71
CA ASP A 230 -6.13 1.54 4.49
C ASP A 230 -5.60 0.76 3.28
N GLU A 231 -4.28 0.65 3.14
CA GLU A 231 -3.67 -0.10 2.04
C GLU A 231 -3.89 -1.60 2.22
N LEU A 232 -3.82 -2.12 3.45
CA LEU A 232 -4.11 -3.52 3.75
C LEU A 232 -5.60 -3.86 3.47
N TRP A 233 -6.52 -2.94 3.79
CA TRP A 233 -7.94 -3.11 3.49
C TRP A 233 -8.20 -3.03 1.98
N ALA A 234 -7.63 -2.03 1.32
CA ALA A 234 -7.74 -1.84 -0.12
C ALA A 234 -7.16 -3.03 -0.90
N PHE A 235 -6.08 -3.64 -0.41
CA PHE A 235 -5.56 -4.87 -0.98
C PHE A 235 -6.59 -6.01 -0.88
N GLY A 236 -7.16 -6.24 0.31
CA GLY A 236 -8.16 -7.28 0.54
C GLY A 236 -9.38 -7.09 -0.36
N ALA A 237 -9.91 -5.87 -0.42
CA ALA A 237 -11.01 -5.52 -1.34
C ALA A 237 -10.60 -5.70 -2.81
N GLY A 238 -9.39 -5.29 -3.18
CA GLY A 238 -8.87 -5.41 -4.54
C GLY A 238 -8.64 -6.85 -4.99
N LEU A 239 -8.33 -7.76 -4.07
CA LEU A 239 -8.22 -9.20 -4.33
C LEU A 239 -9.60 -9.87 -4.41
N LEU A 240 -10.53 -9.48 -3.55
CA LEU A 240 -11.87 -10.07 -3.50
C LEU A 240 -12.78 -9.64 -4.66
N ASN A 241 -12.49 -8.48 -5.27
CA ASN A 241 -13.23 -7.93 -6.41
C ASN A 241 -12.52 -8.12 -7.75
N SER A 242 -11.45 -8.93 -7.81
CA SER A 242 -10.80 -9.33 -9.06
C SER A 242 -11.21 -10.74 -9.48
N GLU A 243 -10.79 -11.15 -10.68
CA GLU A 243 -10.88 -12.55 -11.09
C GLU A 243 -10.09 -13.46 -10.14
N TYR A 244 -10.63 -14.64 -9.86
CA TYR A 244 -9.98 -15.59 -8.98
C TYR A 244 -9.08 -16.55 -9.76
N SER A 245 -7.85 -16.65 -9.29
CA SER A 245 -6.89 -17.67 -9.68
C SER A 245 -6.52 -18.52 -8.48
N GLN A 246 -5.86 -19.66 -8.71
CA GLN A 246 -5.32 -20.47 -7.61
C GLN A 246 -4.36 -19.66 -6.73
N SER A 247 -3.54 -18.81 -7.34
CA SER A 247 -2.66 -17.87 -6.64
C SER A 247 -3.43 -16.86 -5.78
N SER A 248 -4.59 -16.36 -6.27
CA SER A 248 -5.44 -15.44 -5.51
C SER A 248 -5.89 -16.05 -4.19
N PHE A 249 -6.26 -17.34 -4.19
CA PHE A 249 -6.69 -18.02 -2.97
C PHE A 249 -5.53 -18.33 -2.01
N VAL A 250 -4.35 -18.67 -2.52
CA VAL A 250 -3.15 -18.78 -1.66
C VAL A 250 -2.86 -17.46 -0.97
N VAL A 251 -2.95 -16.34 -1.70
CA VAL A 251 -2.73 -15.00 -1.13
C VAL A 251 -3.85 -14.62 -0.16
N LEU A 252 -5.10 -14.99 -0.44
CA LEU A 252 -6.21 -14.80 0.50
C LEU A 252 -5.99 -15.56 1.81
N GLU A 253 -5.48 -16.79 1.77
CA GLU A 253 -5.12 -17.54 2.98
C GLU A 253 -4.10 -16.76 3.82
N VAL A 254 -3.02 -16.28 3.19
CA VAL A 254 -1.96 -15.50 3.86
C VAL A 254 -2.50 -14.19 4.42
N TYR A 255 -3.34 -13.51 3.65
CA TYR A 255 -4.02 -12.28 4.06
C TYR A 255 -4.83 -12.52 5.33
N LEU A 256 -5.65 -13.57 5.36
CA LEU A 256 -6.44 -13.89 6.54
C LEU A 256 -5.58 -14.28 7.75
N ILE A 257 -4.47 -14.99 7.57
CA ILE A 257 -3.56 -15.34 8.67
C ILE A 257 -2.95 -14.08 9.33
N ILE A 258 -2.52 -13.12 8.53
CA ILE A 258 -1.76 -11.95 9.01
C ILE A 258 -2.64 -10.76 9.34
N ALA A 259 -3.62 -10.46 8.50
CA ALA A 259 -4.47 -9.27 8.62
C ALA A 259 -5.61 -9.45 9.63
N SER A 260 -6.12 -10.67 9.85
CA SER A 260 -7.26 -10.86 10.78
C SER A 260 -6.94 -10.38 12.21
N PRO A 261 -5.83 -10.79 12.85
CA PRO A 261 -5.52 -10.30 14.20
C PRO A 261 -5.34 -8.78 14.27
N TYR A 262 -4.91 -8.16 13.18
CA TYR A 262 -4.74 -6.72 13.08
C TYR A 262 -6.10 -6.01 12.98
N PHE A 263 -6.97 -6.42 12.06
CA PHE A 263 -8.28 -5.81 11.88
C PHE A 263 -9.27 -6.10 13.00
N PHE A 264 -9.19 -7.24 13.70
CA PHE A 264 -10.01 -7.44 14.89
C PHE A 264 -9.70 -6.46 16.02
N ARG A 265 -8.46 -5.96 16.10
CA ARG A 265 -8.10 -4.92 17.06
C ARG A 265 -8.55 -3.54 16.62
N GLN A 266 -8.49 -3.23 15.32
CA GLN A 266 -8.79 -1.89 14.81
C GLN A 266 -10.26 -1.68 14.42
N SER A 267 -10.87 -2.62 13.72
CA SER A 267 -12.17 -2.47 13.07
C SER A 267 -12.95 -3.80 12.99
N PRO A 268 -13.24 -4.45 14.13
CA PRO A 268 -13.80 -5.82 14.16
C PRO A 268 -15.12 -5.96 13.39
N LEU A 269 -16.05 -5.00 13.54
CA LEU A 269 -17.35 -5.05 12.88
C LEU A 269 -17.25 -5.01 11.34
N VAL A 270 -16.31 -4.20 10.83
CA VAL A 270 -16.09 -4.03 9.39
C VAL A 270 -15.41 -5.28 8.84
N PHE A 271 -14.42 -5.81 9.54
CA PHE A 271 -13.75 -7.05 9.16
C PHE A 271 -14.70 -8.27 9.18
N SER A 272 -15.57 -8.39 10.18
CA SER A 272 -16.60 -9.44 10.23
C SER A 272 -17.58 -9.37 9.05
N LYS A 273 -17.81 -8.19 8.44
CA LYS A 273 -18.58 -8.10 7.19
C LYS A 273 -17.81 -8.72 6.02
N MET A 274 -16.51 -8.45 5.92
CA MET A 274 -15.67 -9.06 4.88
C MET A 274 -15.57 -10.58 5.05
N LEU A 275 -15.40 -11.09 6.27
CA LEU A 275 -15.40 -12.54 6.52
C LEU A 275 -16.71 -13.20 6.10
N ARG A 276 -17.87 -12.56 6.36
CA ARG A 276 -19.17 -13.04 5.87
C ARG A 276 -19.26 -13.02 4.34
N TYR A 277 -18.70 -11.99 3.70
CA TYR A 277 -18.62 -11.91 2.25
C TYR A 277 -17.79 -13.08 1.69
N ILE A 278 -16.60 -13.34 2.24
CA ILE A 278 -15.73 -14.45 1.80
C ILE A 278 -16.46 -15.78 1.97
N LYS A 279 -17.08 -16.00 3.14
CA LYS A 279 -17.86 -17.21 3.43
C LYS A 279 -18.97 -17.47 2.42
N LYS A 280 -19.70 -16.42 2.05
CA LYS A 280 -20.87 -16.52 1.17
C LYS A 280 -20.50 -16.63 -0.31
N ASN A 281 -19.53 -15.82 -0.75
CA ASN A 281 -19.30 -15.56 -2.17
C ASN A 281 -17.99 -16.15 -2.70
N VAL A 282 -17.03 -16.52 -1.86
CA VAL A 282 -15.67 -16.89 -2.29
C VAL A 282 -15.34 -18.35 -2.02
N ILE A 283 -15.79 -18.91 -0.88
CA ILE A 283 -15.43 -20.28 -0.48
C ILE A 283 -15.77 -21.35 -1.54
N ASN A 284 -16.87 -21.17 -2.27
CA ASN A 284 -17.30 -22.14 -3.28
C ASN A 284 -16.50 -22.05 -4.59
N GLU A 285 -15.78 -20.95 -4.82
CA GLU A 285 -14.91 -20.76 -6.00
C GLU A 285 -13.57 -21.51 -5.84
N ILE A 286 -13.22 -21.91 -4.62
CA ILE A 286 -11.95 -22.59 -4.31
C ILE A 286 -12.06 -24.07 -4.67
N LYS A 287 -11.41 -24.47 -5.76
CA LYS A 287 -11.42 -25.84 -6.27
C LYS A 287 -10.56 -26.81 -5.45
N GLU A 288 -9.45 -26.35 -4.88
CA GLU A 288 -8.57 -27.19 -4.07
C GLU A 288 -9.17 -27.45 -2.67
N PRO A 289 -9.52 -28.69 -2.32
CA PRO A 289 -10.23 -28.98 -1.06
C PRO A 289 -9.44 -28.61 0.20
N ALA A 290 -8.12 -28.84 0.19
CA ALA A 290 -7.26 -28.55 1.33
C ALA A 290 -7.16 -27.04 1.59
N LEU A 291 -6.92 -26.24 0.56
CA LEU A 291 -6.92 -24.78 0.64
C LEU A 291 -8.28 -24.22 1.07
N ARG A 292 -9.37 -24.74 0.48
CA ARG A 292 -10.74 -24.36 0.86
C ARG A 292 -10.99 -24.60 2.36
N PHE A 293 -10.62 -25.77 2.87
CA PHE A 293 -10.77 -26.10 4.28
C PHE A 293 -9.96 -25.17 5.19
N ARG A 294 -8.71 -24.87 4.85
CA ARG A 294 -7.87 -23.94 5.63
C ARG A 294 -8.48 -22.54 5.70
N ILE A 295 -8.91 -21.98 4.56
CA ILE A 295 -9.54 -20.66 4.51
C ILE A 295 -10.87 -20.67 5.30
N GLN A 296 -11.69 -21.71 5.14
CA GLN A 296 -12.95 -21.83 5.87
C GLN A 296 -12.74 -21.92 7.40
N SER A 297 -11.69 -22.62 7.83
CA SER A 297 -11.28 -22.69 9.24
C SER A 297 -10.88 -21.31 9.76
N LEU A 298 -10.06 -20.56 9.02
CA LEU A 298 -9.65 -19.20 9.39
C LEU A 298 -10.85 -18.24 9.55
N ILE A 299 -11.86 -18.35 8.68
CA ILE A 299 -13.06 -17.53 8.76
C ILE A 299 -13.88 -17.88 10.01
N THR A 300 -13.98 -19.17 10.34
CA THR A 300 -14.84 -19.66 11.44
C THR A 300 -14.18 -19.48 12.80
N SER A 301 -12.86 -19.60 12.90
CA SER A 301 -12.12 -19.32 14.16
C SER A 301 -12.06 -17.83 14.49
N SER A 302 -12.30 -16.97 13.49
CA SER A 302 -12.27 -15.52 13.59
C SER A 302 -13.63 -14.89 13.89
N SER A 303 -14.73 -15.61 13.63
CA SER A 303 -16.11 -15.14 13.84
C SER A 303 -16.64 -15.49 15.22
#